data_AF-A0A7X8C5I9-F1
#
_entry.id   AF-A0A7X8C5I9-F1
#
_cell.length_a   1.000
_cell.length_b   1.000
_cell.length_c   1.000
_cell.angle_alpha   90.00
_cell.angle_beta   90.00
_cell.angle_gamma   90.00
#
_symmetry.space_group_name_H-M   'P 1'
#
loop_
_entity.id
_entity.type
_entity.pdbx_description
1 polymer ?
#
loop_
_entity_poly.entity_id
_entity_poly.type
_entity_poly.pdbx_seq_one_letter_code
_entity_poly.pdbx_strand_id
1 'polypeptide(L)'
;MGCNNHHVDEATLEKAFIVAWNVLVENKEYFIEKWKRVSLEDDLLLRYQVNRFLNDIDEVGTIERMDIGFMLETLDHIKIFEKGVVRVFFLEGTQIECKNE
;
A
#
# COMPACT_ATOMS: atom_id res chain seq x y z
N MET A 1 22.38 5.16 -18.80
CA MET A 1 20.94 5.30 -18.51
C MET A 1 20.86 5.68 -17.04
N GLY A 2 20.59 6.95 -16.75
CA GLY A 2 20.59 7.48 -15.39
C GLY A 2 19.15 7.68 -14.92
N CYS A 3 18.92 7.55 -13.62
CA CYS A 3 17.62 7.83 -13.02
C CYS A 3 17.30 9.32 -13.24
N ASN A 4 16.31 9.62 -14.08
CA ASN A 4 15.88 10.99 -14.37
C ASN A 4 15.05 11.63 -13.23
N ASN A 5 14.80 10.90 -12.14
CA ASN A 5 14.13 11.41 -10.95
C ASN A 5 15.15 12.00 -9.98
N HIS A 6 15.69 13.18 -10.28
CA HIS A 6 16.63 13.88 -9.39
C HIS A 6 15.96 14.49 -8.15
N HIS A 7 14.64 14.58 -8.12
CA HIS A 7 13.90 15.12 -6.99
C HIS A 7 12.54 14.43 -6.84
N VAL A 8 12.28 13.91 -5.65
CA VAL A 8 10.97 13.40 -5.26
C VAL A 8 10.55 14.24 -4.06
N ASP A 9 9.45 14.95 -4.22
CA ASP A 9 8.89 15.76 -3.15
C ASP A 9 8.17 14.87 -2.13
N GLU A 10 8.25 15.23 -0.86
CA GLU A 10 7.57 14.54 0.24
C GLU A 10 6.06 14.45 -0.05
N ALA A 11 5.45 15.54 -0.52
CA ALA A 11 4.05 15.59 -0.90
C ALA A 11 3.67 14.56 -2.00
N THR A 12 4.63 14.18 -2.86
CA THR A 12 4.41 13.13 -3.86
C THR A 12 4.30 11.75 -3.21
N LEU A 13 5.11 11.48 -2.19
CA LEU A 13 5.07 10.23 -1.44
C LEU A 13 3.80 10.13 -0.59
N GLU A 14 3.40 11.22 0.06
CA GLU A 14 2.15 11.27 0.83
C GLU A 14 0.94 10.99 -0.07
N LYS A 15 0.88 11.67 -1.23
CA LYS A 15 -0.20 11.46 -2.21
C LYS A 15 -0.20 10.04 -2.75
N ALA A 16 0.97 9.47 -3.04
CA ALA A 16 1.08 8.09 -3.48
C ALA A 16 0.55 7.11 -2.43
N PHE A 17 0.89 7.30 -1.16
CA PHE A 17 0.36 6.49 -0.07
C PHE A 17 -1.17 6.59 0.04
N ILE A 18 -1.73 7.80 0.05
CA ILE A 18 -3.18 8.03 0.14
C ILE A 18 -3.91 7.34 -1.02
N VAL A 19 -3.43 7.54 -2.26
CA VAL A 19 -4.02 6.91 -3.45
C VAL A 19 -3.92 5.39 -3.36
N ALA A 20 -2.77 4.85 -2.98
CA ALA A 20 -2.57 3.41 -2.87
C ALA A 20 -3.48 2.77 -1.82
N TRP A 21 -3.59 3.39 -0.64
CA TRP A 21 -4.46 2.94 0.43
C TRP A 21 -5.93 2.96 0.00
N ASN A 22 -6.39 4.05 -0.61
CA ASN A 22 -7.79 4.17 -1.04
C ASN A 22 -8.15 3.16 -2.13
N VAL A 23 -7.27 2.94 -3.12
CA VAL A 23 -7.45 1.87 -4.12
C VAL A 23 -7.60 0.51 -3.44
N LEU A 24 -6.81 0.28 -2.42
CA LEU A 24 -6.80 -0.98 -1.70
C LEU A 24 -8.08 -1.17 -0.86
N VAL A 25 -8.59 -0.13 -0.20
CA VAL A 25 -9.88 -0.13 0.52
C VAL A 25 -11.04 -0.36 -0.43
N GLU A 26 -11.06 0.36 -1.56
CA GLU A 26 -12.11 0.27 -2.57
C GLU A 26 -12.16 -1.12 -3.25
N ASN A 27 -11.02 -1.82 -3.29
CA ASN A 27 -10.88 -3.13 -3.92
C ASN A 27 -10.65 -4.25 -2.88
N LYS A 28 -11.04 -4.07 -1.62
CA LYS A 28 -10.73 -5.00 -0.52
C LYS A 28 -11.14 -6.45 -0.79
N GLU A 29 -12.28 -6.66 -1.45
CA GLU A 29 -12.81 -7.98 -1.80
C GLU A 29 -11.85 -8.76 -2.70
N TYR A 30 -11.26 -8.09 -3.69
CA TYR A 30 -10.28 -8.70 -4.60
C TYR A 30 -9.03 -9.18 -3.83
N PHE A 31 -8.54 -8.38 -2.89
CA PHE A 31 -7.36 -8.72 -2.10
C PHE A 31 -7.64 -9.85 -1.10
N ILE A 32 -8.82 -9.85 -0.47
CA ILE A 32 -9.27 -10.95 0.39
C ILE A 32 -9.27 -12.29 -0.36
N GLU A 33 -9.81 -12.32 -1.58
CA GLU A 33 -9.79 -13.53 -2.41
C GLU A 33 -8.38 -13.95 -2.82
N LYS A 34 -7.49 -12.99 -3.05
CA LYS A 34 -6.09 -13.26 -3.35
C LYS A 34 -5.39 -13.92 -2.16
N TRP A 35 -5.56 -13.42 -0.94
CA TRP A 35 -4.93 -14.03 0.25
C TRP A 35 -5.50 -15.41 0.58
N LYS A 36 -6.81 -15.63 0.38
CA LYS A 36 -7.42 -16.97 0.50
C LYS A 36 -6.76 -17.99 -0.43
N ARG A 37 -6.30 -17.56 -1.61
CA ARG A 37 -5.58 -18.43 -2.57
C ARG A 37 -4.14 -18.74 -2.18
N VAL A 38 -3.53 -17.94 -1.31
CA VAL A 38 -2.11 -18.08 -0.90
C VAL A 38 -1.93 -19.01 0.32
N SER A 39 -3.00 -19.63 0.82
CA SER A 39 -3.02 -20.44 2.06
C SER A 39 -2.58 -19.65 3.30
N LEU A 40 -3.57 -19.12 4.03
CA LEU A 40 -3.36 -18.50 5.35
C LEU A 40 -3.13 -19.55 6.45
N GLU A 41 -3.21 -20.84 6.13
CA GLU A 41 -3.08 -21.93 7.10
C GLU A 41 -1.63 -22.25 7.43
N ASP A 42 -0.72 -22.07 6.47
CA ASP A 42 0.69 -22.45 6.61
C ASP A 42 1.58 -21.29 7.10
N ASP A 43 1.15 -20.03 6.91
CA ASP A 43 1.91 -18.84 7.29
C ASP A 43 1.18 -18.00 8.36
N LEU A 44 1.57 -18.21 9.62
CA LEU A 44 1.03 -17.49 10.78
C LEU A 44 1.29 -15.98 10.71
N LEU A 45 2.41 -15.55 10.11
CA LEU A 45 2.75 -14.14 10.00
C LEU A 45 1.87 -13.46 8.95
N LEU A 46 1.70 -14.10 7.79
CA LEU A 46 0.80 -13.62 6.73
C LEU A 46 -0.64 -13.53 7.24
N ARG A 47 -1.10 -14.54 8.00
CA ARG A 47 -2.44 -14.51 8.62
C ARG A 47 -2.60 -13.36 9.60
N TYR A 48 -1.60 -13.09 10.44
CA TYR A 48 -1.64 -11.97 11.36
C TYR A 48 -1.72 -10.63 10.60
N GLN A 49 -0.90 -10.45 9.57
CA GLN A 49 -0.86 -9.23 8.76
C GLN A 49 -2.19 -8.99 8.03
N VAL A 50 -2.75 -10.01 7.39
CA VAL A 50 -4.05 -9.92 6.71
C VAL A 50 -5.18 -9.58 7.69
N ASN A 51 -5.20 -10.19 8.88
CA ASN A 51 -6.23 -9.87 9.88
C ASN A 51 -6.09 -8.43 10.40
N ARG A 52 -4.86 -7.99 10.70
CA ARG A 52 -4.60 -6.60 11.12
C ARG A 52 -5.11 -5.63 10.05
N PHE A 53 -4.74 -5.89 8.81
CA PHE A 53 -5.13 -5.10 7.68
C PHE A 53 -6.66 -5.01 7.48
N LEU A 54 -7.39 -6.13 7.66
CA LEU A 54 -8.85 -6.10 7.58
C LEU A 54 -9.48 -5.22 8.66
N ASN A 55 -8.93 -5.26 9.88
CA ASN A 55 -9.35 -4.36 10.94
C ASN A 55 -9.06 -2.91 10.56
N ASP A 56 -7.86 -2.63 10.05
CA ASP A 56 -7.46 -1.28 9.63
C ASP A 56 -8.40 -0.73 8.55
N ILE A 57 -8.78 -1.53 7.55
CA ILE A 57 -9.77 -1.14 6.54
C ILE A 57 -11.13 -0.80 7.16
N ASP A 58 -11.62 -1.65 8.06
CA ASP A 58 -12.96 -1.50 8.61
C ASP A 58 -13.03 -0.34 9.63
N GLU A 59 -11.91 -0.03 10.32
CA GLU A 59 -11.81 1.08 11.28
C GLU A 59 -11.50 2.43 10.61
N VAL A 60 -10.54 2.45 9.68
CA VAL A 60 -10.01 3.69 9.07
C VAL A 60 -10.77 4.05 7.79
N GLY A 61 -11.13 3.07 6.98
CA GLY A 61 -11.72 3.29 5.66
C GLY A 61 -10.78 4.07 4.72
N THR A 62 -11.35 4.83 3.79
CA THR A 62 -10.57 5.71 2.92
C THR A 62 -10.08 6.93 3.68
N ILE A 63 -8.92 7.46 3.29
CA ILE A 63 -8.26 8.59 3.95
C ILE A 63 -8.10 9.77 2.97
N GLU A 64 -8.21 10.99 3.49
CA GLU A 64 -7.94 12.23 2.75
C GLU A 64 -6.57 12.83 3.09
N ARG A 65 -5.98 12.40 4.21
CA ARG A 65 -4.69 12.88 4.71
C ARG A 65 -3.89 11.71 5.24
N MET A 66 -2.57 11.79 5.10
CA MET A 66 -1.66 10.80 5.63
C MET A 66 -1.42 11.06 7.13
N ASP A 67 -1.65 10.03 7.95
CA ASP A 67 -1.15 9.98 9.33
C ASP A 67 0.16 9.18 9.36
N ILE A 68 1.20 9.73 9.97
CA ILE A 68 2.54 9.11 9.98
C ILE A 68 2.53 7.80 10.78
N GLY A 69 1.79 7.75 11.89
CA GLY A 69 1.68 6.53 12.70
C GLY A 69 1.04 5.42 11.88
N PHE A 70 -0.09 5.73 11.24
CA PHE A 70 -0.80 4.80 10.37
C PHE A 70 0.04 4.34 9.16
N MET A 71 0.78 5.26 8.54
CA MET A 71 1.69 4.93 7.45
C MET A 71 2.79 3.97 7.92
N LEU A 72 3.43 4.21 9.06
CA LEU A 72 4.45 3.31 9.61
C LEU A 72 3.90 1.92 9.99
N GLU A 73 2.60 1.84 10.30
CA GLU A 73 1.94 0.60 10.66
C GLU A 73 1.51 -0.27 9.47
N THR A 74 1.43 0.31 8.27
CA THR A 74 0.85 -0.34 7.08
C THR A 74 1.82 -0.40 5.89
N LEU A 75 2.69 0.60 5.74
CA LEU A 75 3.63 0.72 4.63
C LEU A 75 4.89 -0.10 4.87
N ASP A 76 5.29 -0.90 3.88
CA ASP A 76 6.62 -1.53 3.84
C ASP A 76 7.61 -0.54 3.22
N HIS A 77 7.43 -0.20 1.94
CA HIS A 77 8.27 0.77 1.26
C HIS A 77 7.59 1.33 0.00
N ILE A 78 8.13 2.44 -0.53
CA ILE A 78 7.74 3.01 -1.82
C ILE A 78 8.92 2.88 -2.78
N LYS A 79 8.70 2.29 -3.96
CA LYS A 79 9.68 2.27 -5.04
C LYS A 79 9.30 3.26 -6.12
N ILE A 80 10.29 3.98 -6.61
CA ILE A 80 10.14 4.98 -7.65
C ILE A 80 10.98 4.51 -8.84
N PHE A 81 10.32 4.34 -9.98
CA PHE A 81 10.93 3.88 -11.21
C PHE A 81 11.21 5.06 -12.16
N GLU A 82 11.98 4.79 -13.22
CA GLU A 82 12.21 5.75 -14.29
C GLU A 82 10.87 6.24 -14.86
N LYS A 83 10.83 7.53 -15.27
CA LYS A 83 9.63 8.21 -15.80
C LYS A 83 8.53 8.49 -14.76
N GLY A 84 8.84 8.46 -13.47
CA GLY A 84 7.91 8.92 -12.42
C GLY A 84 6.84 7.91 -12.02
N VAL A 85 6.98 6.64 -12.39
CA VAL A 85 6.09 5.57 -11.91
C VAL A 85 6.39 5.29 -10.44
N VAL A 86 5.38 5.38 -9.59
CA VAL A 86 5.49 5.13 -8.15
C VAL A 86 4.77 3.83 -7.82
N ARG A 87 5.41 2.94 -7.06
CA ARG A 87 4.81 1.71 -6.57
C ARG A 87 4.90 1.65 -5.06
N VAL A 88 3.75 1.48 -4.42
CA VAL A 88 3.59 1.40 -2.97
C VAL A 88 3.47 -0.06 -2.58
N PHE A 89 4.26 -0.50 -1.60
CA PHE A 89 4.27 -1.86 -1.06
C PHE A 89 3.77 -1.81 0.37
N PHE A 90 2.73 -2.58 0.68
CA PHE A 90 2.18 -2.71 2.02
C PHE A 90 2.77 -3.92 2.74
N LEU A 91 2.80 -3.85 4.08
CA LEU A 91 3.38 -4.89 4.92
C LEU A 91 2.74 -6.27 4.71
N GLU A 92 1.44 -6.33 4.39
CA GLU A 92 0.76 -7.61 4.10
C GLU A 92 1.12 -8.23 2.73
N GLY A 93 1.77 -7.44 1.85
CA GLY A 93 2.29 -7.91 0.57
C GLY A 93 1.58 -7.36 -0.67
N THR A 94 0.53 -6.55 -0.54
CA THR A 94 -0.08 -5.86 -1.69
C THR A 94 0.85 -4.79 -2.26
N GLN A 95 0.78 -4.66 -3.58
CA GLN A 95 1.53 -3.67 -4.35
C GLN A 95 0.55 -2.89 -5.20
N ILE A 96 0.57 -1.56 -5.08
CA ILE A 96 -0.25 -0.66 -5.88
C ILE A 96 0.67 0.22 -6.71
N GLU A 97 0.39 0.29 -8.01
CA GLU A 97 1.04 1.22 -8.91
C GLU A 97 0.23 2.52 -8.97
N CYS A 98 0.84 3.61 -8.54
CA CYS A 98 0.28 4.95 -8.62
C CYS A 98 0.79 5.62 -9.89
N LYS A 99 -0.14 6.09 -10.72
CA LYS A 99 0.19 6.98 -11.83
C LYS A 99 0.29 8.39 -11.27
N ASN A 100 1.42 9.07 -11.50
CA ASN A 100 1.48 10.52 -11.31
C ASN A 100 0.59 11.16 -12.38
N GLU A 101 -0.52 11.77 -11.96
CA GLU A 101 -1.24 12.78 -12.73
C GLU A 101 -0.54 14.13 -12.63
#